data_AF-A0A2D7JIC2-F1
#
_entry.id   AF-A0A2D7JIC2-F1
#
_cell.length_a   1.000
_cell.length_b   1.000
_cell.length_c   1.000
_cell.angle_alpha   90.00
_cell.angle_beta   90.00
_cell.angle_gamma   90.00
#
_symmetry.space_group_name_H-M   'P 1'
#
loop_
_entity.id
_entity.type
_entity.pdbx_description
1 polymer ?
#
loop_
_entity_poly.entity_id
_entity_poly.type
_entity_poly.pdbx_seq_one_letter_code
_entity_poly.pdbx_strand_id
1 'polypeptide(L)'
;PGTKWEYSMGIDVIGRVIEIVSGRPLDKFLKENIFEPAEMDHTSFYFKEKMINRFAECLIHPDHEQRYNHYLDHPSDYKEENVKLFLGGSGLLSTISDYFKFTQIIMNNGTYLKNRIISSEGIQKLTTNVLTSDIASMGPKHFSRMPTLGMGHGLGGSVIIEPQKEFSSSVGDFSWGGMASTYFWIDRVEKLTTIFFTQLIPSNAYPNRPELKNLVRKVLDL
;
A
#
# COMPACT_ATOMS: atom_id res chain seq x y z
N PRO A 1 -20.37 -13.28 -4.30
CA PRO A 1 -19.43 -12.18 -4.63
C PRO A 1 -20.11 -10.82 -4.45
N GLY A 2 -19.43 -9.82 -3.90
CA GLY A 2 -19.97 -8.46 -3.70
C GLY A 2 -20.80 -8.22 -2.42
N THR A 3 -20.96 -9.22 -1.55
CA THR A 3 -21.79 -9.13 -0.33
C THR A 3 -20.99 -8.96 0.96
N LYS A 4 -19.70 -9.26 0.94
CA LYS A 4 -18.76 -9.16 2.06
C LYS A 4 -17.42 -8.64 1.56
N TRP A 5 -16.69 -7.99 2.46
CA TRP A 5 -15.32 -7.58 2.23
C TRP A 5 -14.37 -8.61 2.84
N GLU A 6 -13.31 -9.00 2.12
CA GLU A 6 -12.30 -9.91 2.65
C GLU A 6 -10.93 -9.61 2.01
N TYR A 7 -9.91 -9.50 2.86
CA TYR A 7 -8.54 -9.35 2.40
C TYR A 7 -8.05 -10.66 1.78
N SER A 8 -7.50 -10.59 0.57
CA SER A 8 -7.26 -11.76 -0.26
C SER A 8 -6.20 -11.51 -1.34
N MET A 9 -5.94 -12.52 -2.16
CA MET A 9 -5.11 -12.46 -3.37
C MET A 9 -5.78 -11.74 -4.55
N GLY A 10 -6.85 -10.97 -4.31
CA GLY A 10 -7.61 -10.30 -5.37
C GLY A 10 -6.74 -9.35 -6.21
N ILE A 11 -5.76 -8.68 -5.60
CA ILE A 11 -4.84 -7.79 -6.32
C ILE A 11 -3.89 -8.58 -7.23
N ASP A 12 -3.45 -9.77 -6.84
CA ASP A 12 -2.65 -10.65 -7.70
C ASP A 12 -3.43 -11.12 -8.92
N VAL A 13 -4.72 -11.44 -8.73
CA VAL A 13 -5.63 -11.78 -9.82
C VAL A 13 -5.81 -10.59 -10.76
N ILE A 14 -5.99 -9.37 -10.25
CA ILE A 14 -6.07 -8.17 -11.09
C ILE A 14 -4.76 -7.93 -11.84
N GLY A 15 -3.60 -8.19 -11.23
CA GLY A 15 -2.31 -8.19 -11.90
C GLY A 15 -2.31 -9.11 -13.13
N ARG A 16 -2.81 -10.34 -12.99
CA ARG A 16 -2.94 -11.28 -14.11
C ARG A 16 -3.95 -10.82 -15.17
N VAL A 17 -5.05 -10.20 -14.77
CA VAL A 17 -6.04 -9.63 -15.71
C VAL A 17 -5.39 -8.55 -16.56
N ILE A 18 -4.57 -7.67 -15.96
CA ILE A 18 -3.80 -6.66 -16.69
C ILE A 18 -2.93 -7.33 -17.76
N GLU A 19 -2.18 -8.37 -17.40
CA GLU A 19 -1.30 -9.06 -18.36
C GLU A 19 -2.06 -9.62 -19.57
N ILE A 20 -3.21 -10.26 -19.32
CA ILE A 20 -4.04 -10.86 -20.36
C ILE A 20 -4.62 -9.79 -21.28
N VAL A 21 -5.18 -8.71 -20.71
CA VAL A 21 -5.84 -7.66 -21.48
C VAL A 21 -4.84 -6.81 -22.25
N SER A 22 -3.69 -6.50 -21.66
CA SER A 22 -2.65 -5.70 -22.33
C SER A 22 -1.76 -6.52 -23.25
N GLY A 23 -1.74 -7.85 -23.14
CA GLY A 23 -0.82 -8.73 -23.85
C GLY A 23 0.65 -8.54 -23.44
N ARG A 24 0.90 -8.05 -22.22
CA ARG A 24 2.24 -7.65 -21.74
C ARG A 24 2.51 -8.20 -20.35
N PRO A 25 3.75 -8.57 -20.00
CA PRO A 25 4.10 -8.93 -18.63
C PRO A 25 3.82 -7.78 -17.65
N LEU A 26 3.39 -8.10 -16.42
CA LEU A 26 2.97 -7.09 -15.45
C LEU A 26 4.10 -6.11 -15.09
N ASP A 27 5.34 -6.59 -14.97
CA ASP A 27 6.50 -5.75 -14.68
C ASP A 27 6.72 -4.68 -15.76
N LYS A 28 6.60 -5.05 -17.04
CA LYS A 28 6.73 -4.12 -18.17
C LYS A 28 5.55 -3.15 -18.25
N PHE A 29 4.33 -3.65 -17.99
CA PHE A 29 3.14 -2.80 -17.98
C PHE A 29 3.25 -1.71 -16.90
N LEU A 30 3.56 -2.08 -15.65
CA LEU A 30 3.70 -1.11 -14.56
C LEU A 30 4.89 -0.17 -14.77
N LYS A 31 6.01 -0.67 -15.31
CA LYS A 31 7.18 0.16 -15.61
C LYS A 31 6.85 1.28 -16.58
N GLU A 32 6.26 0.98 -17.72
CA GLU A 32 5.99 1.98 -18.76
C GLU A 32 4.81 2.90 -18.42
N ASN A 33 3.79 2.40 -17.71
CA ASN A 33 2.57 3.18 -17.47
C ASN A 33 2.57 3.93 -16.14
N ILE A 34 3.39 3.52 -15.16
CA ILE A 34 3.40 4.11 -13.83
C ILE A 34 4.81 4.53 -13.43
N PHE A 35 5.77 3.60 -13.43
CA PHE A 35 7.06 3.87 -12.78
C PHE A 35 7.90 4.88 -13.56
N GLU A 36 8.08 4.70 -14.87
CA GLU A 36 8.86 5.64 -15.69
C GLU A 36 8.22 7.04 -15.74
N PRO A 37 6.91 7.19 -16.01
CA PRO A 37 6.31 8.53 -16.09
C PRO A 37 6.21 9.24 -14.73
N ALA A 38 6.30 8.50 -13.62
CA ALA A 38 6.37 9.03 -12.26
C ALA A 38 7.80 9.05 -11.68
N GLU A 39 8.82 8.74 -12.49
CA GLU A 39 10.24 8.71 -12.11
C GLU A 39 10.55 7.76 -10.93
N MET A 40 9.83 6.64 -10.78
CA MET A 40 10.02 5.64 -9.71
C MET A 40 11.11 4.60 -10.08
N ASP A 41 12.33 5.07 -10.26
CA ASP A 41 13.45 4.28 -10.85
C ASP A 41 13.88 3.04 -10.05
N HIS A 42 13.55 2.98 -8.77
CA HIS A 42 13.91 1.93 -7.81
C HIS A 42 12.68 1.10 -7.39
N THR A 43 11.61 1.12 -8.18
CA THR A 43 10.42 0.29 -7.96
C THR A 43 10.32 -0.81 -9.02
N SER A 44 10.32 -2.07 -8.60
CA SER A 44 10.30 -3.25 -9.48
C SER A 44 10.00 -4.53 -8.71
N PHE A 45 9.72 -5.63 -9.44
CA PHE A 45 9.52 -6.96 -8.84
C PHE A 45 10.84 -7.69 -8.50
N TYR A 46 11.96 -7.21 -9.03
CA TYR A 46 13.31 -7.78 -8.84
C TYR A 46 14.35 -6.66 -8.80
N PHE A 47 15.54 -6.94 -8.28
CA PHE A 47 16.64 -6.00 -8.28
C PHE A 47 17.18 -5.74 -9.68
N LYS A 48 17.49 -4.47 -9.95
CA LYS A 48 18.54 -4.11 -10.92
C LYS A 48 19.88 -4.39 -10.24
N GLU A 49 20.87 -4.99 -10.91
CA GLU A 49 22.11 -5.56 -10.32
C GLU A 49 22.72 -4.79 -9.13
N LYS A 50 22.72 -3.45 -9.15
CA LYS A 50 23.31 -2.60 -8.11
C LYS A 50 22.46 -2.43 -6.84
N MET A 51 21.23 -2.92 -6.81
CA MET A 51 20.28 -2.70 -5.71
C MET A 51 20.37 -3.72 -4.59
N ILE A 52 20.94 -4.90 -4.82
CA ILE A 52 20.99 -5.97 -3.82
C ILE A 52 21.68 -5.53 -2.52
N ASN A 53 22.72 -4.70 -2.62
CA ASN A 53 23.46 -4.15 -1.48
C ASN A 53 22.68 -3.05 -0.72
N ARG A 54 21.53 -2.63 -1.23
CA ARG A 54 20.64 -1.64 -0.60
C ARG A 54 19.36 -2.28 -0.05
N PHE A 55 19.24 -3.60 -0.10
CA PHE A 55 18.10 -4.28 0.47
C PHE A 55 18.07 -4.08 1.99
N ALA A 56 16.94 -3.58 2.49
CA ALA A 56 16.72 -3.45 3.91
C ALA A 56 16.29 -4.81 4.45
N GLU A 57 17.05 -5.36 5.39
CA GLU A 57 16.69 -6.60 6.06
C GLU A 57 15.38 -6.43 6.83
N CYS A 58 14.51 -7.43 6.72
CA CYS A 58 13.27 -7.50 7.47
C CYS A 58 13.48 -8.28 8.75
N LEU A 59 12.97 -7.76 9.86
CA LEU A 59 13.06 -8.38 11.17
C LEU A 59 11.70 -8.95 11.58
N ILE A 60 11.72 -9.98 12.42
CA ILE A 60 10.51 -10.47 13.09
C ILE A 60 10.59 -10.09 14.55
N HIS A 61 9.48 -9.58 15.09
CA HIS A 61 9.32 -9.35 16.51
C HIS A 61 9.51 -10.67 17.28
N PRO A 62 10.33 -10.71 18.34
CA PRO A 62 10.70 -11.96 19.03
C PRO A 62 9.50 -12.82 19.45
N ASP A 63 8.44 -12.21 19.98
CA ASP A 63 7.21 -12.90 20.42
C ASP A 63 6.41 -13.58 19.27
N HIS A 64 6.83 -13.35 18.03
CA HIS A 64 6.13 -13.78 16.82
C HIS A 64 7.00 -14.65 15.89
N GLU A 65 8.24 -14.95 16.28
CA GLU A 65 9.21 -15.65 15.44
C GLU A 65 8.70 -17.00 14.91
N GLN A 66 8.15 -17.85 15.78
CA GLN A 66 7.63 -19.17 15.38
C GLN A 66 6.53 -19.10 14.33
N ARG A 67 5.73 -18.03 14.34
CA ARG A 67 4.60 -17.87 13.42
C ARG A 67 5.01 -17.26 12.09
N TYR A 68 6.05 -16.44 12.06
CA TYR A 68 6.36 -15.60 10.89
C TYR A 68 7.74 -15.82 10.26
N ASN A 69 8.59 -16.67 10.83
CA ASN A 69 9.94 -16.97 10.31
C ASN A 69 9.99 -17.30 8.81
N HIS A 70 8.97 -17.96 8.28
CA HIS A 70 8.87 -18.36 6.87
C HIS A 70 8.44 -17.22 5.92
N TYR A 71 8.23 -16.00 6.43
CA TYR A 71 7.93 -14.82 5.62
C TYR A 71 9.11 -13.85 5.48
N LEU A 72 10.30 -14.22 5.97
CA LEU A 72 11.50 -13.43 5.73
C LEU A 72 12.00 -13.68 4.33
N ASP A 73 11.93 -12.64 3.50
CA ASP A 73 12.52 -12.65 2.17
C ASP A 73 14.05 -12.49 2.28
N HIS A 74 14.78 -13.25 1.48
CA HIS A 74 16.21 -13.06 1.29
C HIS A 74 16.45 -12.23 0.02
N PRO A 75 17.49 -11.37 -0.04
CA PRO A 75 17.80 -10.62 -1.26
C PRO A 75 17.92 -11.48 -2.53
N SER A 76 18.34 -12.75 -2.41
CA SER A 76 18.40 -13.66 -3.56
C SER A 76 17.04 -13.92 -4.21
N ASP A 77 15.95 -13.83 -3.45
CA ASP A 77 14.60 -14.16 -3.92
C ASP A 77 14.12 -13.14 -4.96
N TYR A 78 14.68 -11.93 -4.91
CA TYR A 78 14.40 -10.83 -5.82
C TYR A 78 15.44 -10.68 -6.93
N LYS A 79 16.27 -11.68 -7.19
CA LYS A 79 17.04 -11.71 -8.45
C LYS A 79 16.10 -12.01 -9.61
N GLU A 80 16.31 -11.38 -10.76
CA GLU A 80 15.40 -11.47 -11.91
C GLU A 80 15.16 -12.94 -12.33
N GLU A 81 16.20 -13.76 -12.33
CA GLU A 81 16.11 -15.19 -12.67
C GLU A 81 15.29 -16.01 -11.66
N ASN A 82 15.13 -15.53 -10.42
CA ASN A 82 14.40 -16.21 -9.36
C ASN A 82 12.93 -15.78 -9.26
N VAL A 83 12.57 -14.60 -9.79
CA VAL A 83 11.19 -14.13 -9.82
C VAL A 83 10.41 -14.81 -10.94
N LYS A 84 9.59 -15.80 -10.57
CA LYS A 84 8.76 -16.57 -11.53
C LYS A 84 7.35 -16.02 -11.74
N LEU A 85 6.88 -15.16 -10.83
CA LEU A 85 5.53 -14.62 -10.84
C LEU A 85 5.53 -13.18 -10.33
N PHE A 86 4.83 -12.30 -11.04
CA PHE A 86 4.62 -10.92 -10.63
C PHE A 86 3.35 -10.79 -9.79
N LEU A 87 3.51 -10.97 -8.47
CA LEU A 87 2.42 -10.86 -7.50
C LEU A 87 2.04 -9.40 -7.28
N GLY A 88 0.96 -8.93 -7.92
CA GLY A 88 0.51 -7.54 -7.81
C GLY A 88 0.19 -7.07 -6.39
N GLY A 89 -0.14 -7.98 -5.47
CA GLY A 89 -0.47 -7.67 -4.08
C GLY A 89 0.72 -7.57 -3.12
N SER A 90 1.86 -8.21 -3.43
CA SER A 90 2.98 -8.35 -2.49
C SER A 90 4.40 -8.37 -3.10
N GLY A 91 4.54 -8.39 -4.43
CA GLY A 91 5.82 -8.66 -5.09
C GLY A 91 6.72 -7.45 -5.36
N LEU A 92 6.25 -6.22 -5.13
CA LEU A 92 7.03 -5.03 -5.45
C LEU A 92 8.03 -4.67 -4.34
N LEU A 93 9.26 -4.42 -4.76
CA LEU A 93 10.26 -3.66 -4.01
C LEU A 93 10.15 -2.19 -4.38
N SER A 94 10.40 -1.30 -3.42
CA SER A 94 10.44 0.15 -3.64
C SER A 94 11.31 0.85 -2.59
N THR A 95 11.45 2.16 -2.71
CA THR A 95 12.12 3.02 -1.73
C THR A 95 11.12 4.04 -1.17
N ILE A 96 11.40 4.63 0.00
CA ILE A 96 10.57 5.72 0.53
C ILE A 96 10.45 6.87 -0.48
N SER A 97 11.54 7.21 -1.18
CA SER A 97 11.54 8.27 -2.20
C SER A 97 10.62 7.97 -3.38
N ASP A 98 10.62 6.74 -3.90
CA ASP A 98 9.73 6.38 -5.01
C ASP A 98 8.28 6.23 -4.56
N TYR A 99 8.05 5.64 -3.37
CA TYR A 99 6.72 5.53 -2.82
C TYR A 99 6.13 6.92 -2.53
N PHE A 100 6.96 7.91 -2.16
CA PHE A 100 6.54 9.30 -2.07
C PHE A 100 6.02 9.83 -3.41
N LYS A 101 6.71 9.58 -4.53
CA LYS A 101 6.21 9.96 -5.86
C LYS A 101 4.85 9.33 -6.16
N PHE A 102 4.66 8.05 -5.82
CA PHE A 102 3.35 7.40 -5.92
C PHE A 102 2.26 8.12 -5.11
N THR A 103 2.53 8.48 -3.86
CA THR A 103 1.55 9.25 -3.06
C THR A 103 1.25 10.62 -3.66
N GLN A 104 2.23 11.26 -4.32
CA GLN A 104 2.03 12.54 -5.00
C GLN A 104 1.14 12.42 -6.24
N ILE A 105 1.13 11.27 -6.93
CA ILE A 105 0.15 10.99 -8.00
C ILE A 105 -1.27 11.11 -7.44
N ILE A 106 -1.54 10.49 -6.29
CA ILE A 106 -2.87 10.50 -5.67
C ILE A 106 -3.21 11.90 -5.13
N MET A 107 -2.27 12.54 -4.44
CA MET A 107 -2.43 13.91 -3.91
C MET A 107 -2.80 14.90 -5.02
N ASN A 108 -2.12 14.81 -6.17
CA ASN A 108 -2.30 15.70 -7.32
C ASN A 108 -3.35 15.20 -8.32
N ASN A 109 -4.34 14.41 -7.87
CA ASN A 109 -5.47 13.98 -8.69
C ASN A 109 -5.08 13.26 -10.00
N GLY A 110 -4.04 12.43 -9.89
CA GLY A 110 -3.62 11.47 -10.90
C GLY A 110 -2.46 11.93 -11.77
N THR A 111 -1.86 13.09 -11.47
CA THR A 111 -0.71 13.62 -12.20
C THR A 111 0.55 13.62 -11.36
N TYR A 112 1.70 13.43 -12.00
CA TYR A 112 3.00 13.67 -11.41
C TYR A 112 3.84 14.48 -12.41
N LEU A 113 4.41 15.60 -11.95
CA LEU A 113 5.00 16.62 -12.81
C LEU A 113 4.03 17.03 -13.94
N LYS A 114 4.38 16.73 -15.20
CA LYS A 114 3.56 17.04 -16.39
C LYS A 114 2.77 15.85 -16.92
N ASN A 115 2.93 14.67 -16.32
CA ASN A 115 2.34 13.43 -16.82
C ASN A 115 1.04 13.11 -16.08
N ARG A 116 0.00 12.71 -16.82
CA ARG A 116 -1.19 12.06 -16.24
C ARG A 116 -0.93 10.57 -16.17
N ILE A 117 -0.86 10.05 -14.95
CA ILE A 117 -0.61 8.63 -14.67
C ILE A 117 -1.93 7.89 -14.47
N ILE A 118 -2.82 8.48 -13.67
CA ILE A 118 -4.15 7.95 -13.37
C ILE A 118 -5.19 9.00 -13.74
N SER A 119 -6.35 8.58 -14.25
CA SER A 119 -7.45 9.52 -14.48
C SER A 119 -7.93 10.10 -13.15
N SER A 120 -8.48 11.32 -13.17
CA SER A 120 -9.10 11.92 -11.98
C SER A 120 -10.24 11.06 -11.45
N GLU A 121 -11.02 10.42 -12.33
CA GLU A 121 -12.06 9.45 -11.96
C GLU A 121 -11.46 8.22 -11.27
N GLY A 122 -10.31 7.72 -11.75
CA GLY A 122 -9.58 6.63 -11.10
C GLY A 122 -9.13 7.01 -9.69
N ILE A 123 -8.58 8.22 -9.51
CA ILE A 123 -8.26 8.74 -8.17
C ILE A 123 -9.50 8.84 -7.29
N GLN A 124 -10.62 9.33 -7.82
CA GLN A 124 -11.87 9.39 -7.05
C GLN A 124 -12.29 8.00 -6.56
N LYS A 125 -12.18 6.95 -7.39
CA LYS A 125 -12.48 5.57 -7.00
C LYS A 125 -11.47 4.97 -6.02
N LEU A 126 -10.20 5.39 -6.07
CA LEU A 126 -9.20 5.03 -5.05
C LEU A 126 -9.55 5.66 -3.70
N THR A 127 -9.96 6.93 -3.68
CA THR A 127 -10.14 7.73 -2.45
C THR A 127 -11.60 7.86 -1.99
N THR A 128 -12.50 7.01 -2.48
CA THR A 128 -13.92 6.98 -2.06
C THR A 128 -14.29 5.55 -1.73
N ASN A 129 -15.11 5.35 -0.70
CA ASN A 129 -15.62 4.02 -0.37
C ASN A 129 -16.44 3.43 -1.52
N VAL A 130 -16.07 2.24 -1.99
CA VAL A 130 -16.82 1.48 -2.99
C VAL A 130 -17.68 0.38 -2.37
N LEU A 131 -17.64 0.25 -1.04
CA LEU A 131 -18.48 -0.66 -0.27
C LEU A 131 -19.82 -0.02 0.07
N THR A 132 -20.82 -0.86 0.38
CA THR A 132 -22.15 -0.37 0.84
C THR A 132 -22.17 0.04 2.32
N SER A 133 -21.11 -0.26 3.07
CA SER A 133 -20.93 0.09 4.47
C SER A 133 -19.43 0.15 4.81
N ASP A 134 -19.07 0.18 6.09
CA ASP A 134 -17.67 0.10 6.55
C ASP A 134 -17.16 -1.35 6.57
N ILE A 135 -15.84 -1.49 6.74
CA ILE A 135 -15.17 -2.80 6.83
C ILE A 135 -15.61 -3.54 8.10
N ALA A 136 -15.95 -2.86 9.20
CA ALA A 136 -16.45 -3.53 10.40
C ALA A 136 -17.77 -4.29 10.14
N SER A 137 -18.66 -3.71 9.33
CA SER A 137 -19.98 -4.27 9.00
C SER A 137 -19.92 -5.30 7.88
N MET A 138 -19.04 -5.10 6.90
CA MET A 138 -18.92 -5.97 5.73
C MET A 138 -17.84 -7.04 5.84
N GLY A 139 -16.86 -6.87 6.73
CA GLY A 139 -15.69 -7.72 6.87
C GLY A 139 -15.84 -8.85 7.90
N PRO A 140 -14.81 -9.69 8.04
CA PRO A 140 -14.74 -10.68 9.12
C PRO A 140 -14.55 -9.97 10.47
N LYS A 141 -15.13 -10.54 11.54
CA LYS A 141 -15.05 -9.98 12.91
C LYS A 141 -13.63 -9.81 13.47
N HIS A 142 -12.63 -10.48 12.87
CA HIS A 142 -11.26 -10.54 13.38
C HIS A 142 -10.20 -10.08 12.36
N PHE A 143 -10.48 -9.04 11.58
CA PHE A 143 -9.41 -8.37 10.81
C PHE A 143 -8.58 -7.47 11.74
N SER A 144 -7.56 -8.07 12.38
CA SER A 144 -6.80 -7.44 13.48
C SER A 144 -5.65 -6.51 13.05
N ARG A 145 -5.57 -6.14 11.77
CA ARG A 145 -4.42 -5.38 11.24
C ARG A 145 -4.61 -3.86 11.27
N MET A 146 -5.85 -3.37 11.31
CA MET A 146 -6.22 -1.96 11.39
C MET A 146 -7.62 -1.82 12.03
N PRO A 147 -7.95 -0.67 12.65
CA PRO A 147 -9.34 -0.35 13.00
C PRO A 147 -10.24 -0.42 11.76
N THR A 148 -11.42 -1.02 11.88
CA THR A 148 -12.34 -1.25 10.74
C THR A 148 -13.64 -0.46 10.83
N LEU A 149 -13.98 0.04 12.02
CA LEU A 149 -15.15 0.89 12.24
C LEU A 149 -14.92 2.27 11.62
N GLY A 150 -15.89 2.77 10.86
CA GLY A 150 -15.77 4.07 10.17
C GLY A 150 -14.74 4.10 9.04
N MET A 151 -14.21 2.93 8.66
CA MET A 151 -13.26 2.75 7.57
C MET A 151 -13.91 1.97 6.43
N GLY A 152 -14.05 2.60 5.27
CA GLY A 152 -14.43 1.95 4.03
C GLY A 152 -13.22 1.41 3.27
N HIS A 153 -13.47 0.98 2.04
CA HIS A 153 -12.42 0.53 1.13
C HIS A 153 -12.68 1.14 -0.26
N GLY A 154 -11.70 1.86 -0.80
CA GLY A 154 -11.71 2.30 -2.18
C GLY A 154 -11.18 1.21 -3.10
N LEU A 155 -10.84 1.54 -4.34
CA LEU A 155 -10.06 0.59 -5.14
C LEU A 155 -8.63 0.53 -4.57
N GLY A 156 -8.19 -0.64 -4.12
CA GLY A 156 -6.79 -0.87 -3.70
C GLY A 156 -6.40 -0.47 -2.27
N GLY A 157 -7.24 0.20 -1.48
CA GLY A 157 -6.88 0.55 -0.10
C GLY A 157 -8.03 1.04 0.75
N SER A 158 -7.73 1.32 2.03
CA SER A 158 -8.70 1.82 3.00
C SER A 158 -8.99 3.31 2.81
N VAL A 159 -10.22 3.71 3.10
CA VAL A 159 -10.66 5.11 3.04
C VAL A 159 -11.45 5.42 4.30
N ILE A 160 -11.12 6.51 4.99
CA ILE A 160 -11.93 6.96 6.14
C ILE A 160 -13.28 7.49 5.65
N ILE A 161 -14.37 6.96 6.17
CA ILE A 161 -15.74 7.44 5.91
C ILE A 161 -16.36 8.12 7.13
N GLU A 162 -15.95 7.71 8.32
CA GLU A 162 -16.37 8.30 9.60
C GLU A 162 -15.17 8.28 10.56
N PRO A 163 -14.55 9.44 10.86
CA PRO A 163 -13.43 9.53 11.79
C PRO A 163 -13.79 8.99 13.17
N GLN A 164 -12.88 8.25 13.79
CA GLN A 164 -13.07 7.67 15.13
C GLN A 164 -12.18 8.38 16.15
N LYS A 165 -12.45 8.20 17.45
CA LYS A 165 -11.66 8.85 18.52
C LYS A 165 -10.24 8.32 18.59
N GLU A 166 -10.05 7.06 18.21
CA GLU A 166 -8.78 6.34 18.29
C GLU A 166 -7.79 6.78 17.20
N PHE A 167 -8.27 7.38 16.11
CA PHE A 167 -7.43 7.87 15.02
C PHE A 167 -8.00 9.18 14.44
N SER A 168 -7.27 10.27 14.64
CA SER A 168 -7.61 11.55 14.01
C SER A 168 -7.31 11.50 12.51
N SER A 169 -8.30 11.84 11.69
CA SER A 169 -8.23 11.73 10.23
C SER A 169 -9.36 12.50 9.55
N SER A 170 -9.12 12.98 8.33
CA SER A 170 -10.17 13.53 7.48
C SER A 170 -10.97 12.42 6.77
N VAL A 171 -12.24 12.70 6.46
CA VAL A 171 -13.02 11.86 5.54
C VAL A 171 -12.33 11.85 4.17
N GLY A 172 -12.18 10.67 3.58
CA GLY A 172 -11.48 10.47 2.30
C GLY A 172 -9.97 10.22 2.45
N ASP A 173 -9.42 10.25 3.67
CA ASP A 173 -8.04 9.85 3.94
C ASP A 173 -7.81 8.41 3.46
N PHE A 174 -6.90 8.27 2.49
CA PHE A 174 -6.60 7.00 1.83
C PHE A 174 -5.32 6.41 2.39
N SER A 175 -5.38 5.15 2.84
CA SER A 175 -4.25 4.50 3.49
C SER A 175 -4.17 3.01 3.18
N TRP A 176 -2.97 2.45 3.26
CA TRP A 176 -2.77 1.01 3.30
C TRP A 176 -1.41 0.69 3.91
N GLY A 177 -1.14 -0.59 4.20
CA GLY A 177 0.16 -0.99 4.72
C GLY A 177 0.52 -2.44 4.41
N GLY A 178 1.82 -2.72 4.48
CA GLY A 178 2.39 -4.04 4.27
C GLY A 178 2.51 -4.84 5.57
N MET A 179 2.93 -6.11 5.42
CA MET A 179 3.14 -7.02 6.53
C MET A 179 4.36 -6.65 7.38
N ALA A 180 5.41 -6.12 6.75
CA ALA A 180 6.66 -5.67 7.39
C ALA A 180 6.57 -4.28 8.01
N SER A 181 5.42 -3.95 8.62
CA SER A 181 5.16 -2.65 9.26
C SER A 181 5.44 -1.43 8.37
N THR A 182 5.31 -1.59 7.06
CA THR A 182 5.24 -0.48 6.12
C THR A 182 3.84 0.10 6.12
N TYR A 183 3.72 1.42 6.16
CA TYR A 183 2.44 2.11 6.20
C TYR A 183 2.53 3.47 5.52
N PHE A 184 1.46 3.89 4.86
CA PHE A 184 1.31 5.24 4.35
C PHE A 184 -0.14 5.70 4.49
N TRP A 185 -0.34 7.01 4.56
CA TRP A 185 -1.66 7.60 4.35
C TRP A 185 -1.54 8.93 3.60
N ILE A 186 -2.63 9.31 2.95
CA ILE A 186 -2.77 10.51 2.13
C ILE A 186 -4.05 11.20 2.54
N ASP A 187 -3.91 12.32 3.24
CA ASP A 187 -5.00 13.21 3.60
C ASP A 187 -5.03 14.39 2.62
N ARG A 188 -5.98 14.36 1.68
CA ARG A 188 -6.11 15.39 0.65
C ARG A 188 -6.81 16.66 1.17
N VAL A 189 -7.49 16.59 2.31
CA VAL A 189 -8.10 17.76 2.97
C VAL A 189 -6.99 18.60 3.58
N GLU A 190 -6.11 17.95 4.34
CA GLU A 190 -4.96 18.60 4.99
C GLU A 190 -3.73 18.74 4.09
N LYS A 191 -3.79 18.20 2.86
CA LYS A 191 -2.66 18.15 1.91
C LYS A 191 -1.40 17.51 2.53
N LEU A 192 -1.63 16.45 3.30
CA LEU A 192 -0.60 15.74 4.04
C LEU A 192 -0.43 14.32 3.48
N THR A 193 0.81 13.95 3.22
CA THR A 193 1.20 12.55 3.01
C THR A 193 2.16 12.16 4.11
N THR A 194 2.00 10.96 4.67
CA THR A 194 3.03 10.34 5.51
C THR A 194 3.35 8.94 5.03
N ILE A 195 4.63 8.58 5.09
CA ILE A 195 5.17 7.27 4.73
C ILE A 195 6.09 6.81 5.85
N PHE A 196 5.88 5.60 6.34
CA PHE A 196 6.57 5.05 7.49
C PHE A 196 6.89 3.58 7.29
N PHE A 197 8.17 3.28 6.99
CA PHE A 197 8.65 1.93 6.67
C PHE A 197 9.70 1.50 7.69
N THR A 198 9.41 0.42 8.43
CA THR A 198 10.29 -0.06 9.52
C THR A 198 10.89 -1.43 9.28
N GLN A 199 10.38 -2.21 8.33
CA GLN A 199 10.84 -3.57 8.04
C GLN A 199 10.74 -4.51 9.27
N LEU A 200 9.60 -4.47 9.95
CA LEU A 200 9.31 -5.32 11.12
C LEU A 200 8.01 -6.09 10.95
N ILE A 201 8.05 -7.41 11.12
CA ILE A 201 6.89 -8.31 11.08
C ILE A 201 6.49 -8.74 12.50
N PRO A 202 5.19 -8.89 12.80
CA PRO A 202 4.04 -8.50 11.99
C PRO A 202 3.68 -7.02 12.14
N SER A 203 2.87 -6.50 11.21
CA SER A 203 2.44 -5.10 11.18
C SER A 203 1.55 -4.63 12.34
N ASN A 204 1.14 -5.56 13.21
CA ASN A 204 0.40 -5.28 14.44
C ASN A 204 1.22 -5.57 15.71
N ALA A 205 2.53 -5.80 15.60
CA ALA A 205 3.42 -6.00 16.76
C ALA A 205 3.41 -4.79 17.70
N TYR A 206 3.30 -3.59 17.12
CA TYR A 206 3.15 -2.33 17.84
C TYR A 206 1.98 -1.52 17.27
N PRO A 207 1.33 -0.66 18.07
CA PRO A 207 0.24 0.22 17.65
C PRO A 207 0.71 1.42 16.79
N ASN A 208 1.80 1.27 16.03
CA ASN A 208 2.47 2.36 15.31
C ASN A 208 1.55 3.11 14.35
N ARG A 209 0.60 2.43 13.69
CA ARG A 209 -0.28 3.06 12.68
C ARG A 209 -1.20 4.13 13.29
N PRO A 210 -2.08 3.83 14.27
CA PRO A 210 -2.90 4.86 14.91
C PRO A 210 -2.08 5.86 15.72
N GLU A 211 -1.02 5.44 16.43
CA GLU A 211 -0.21 6.34 17.25
C GLU A 211 0.54 7.38 16.41
N LEU A 212 1.20 6.94 15.33
CA LEU A 212 1.92 7.85 14.43
C LEU A 212 0.98 8.89 13.82
N LYS A 213 -0.22 8.47 13.41
CA LYS A 213 -1.20 9.37 12.82
C LYS A 213 -1.66 10.44 13.81
N ASN A 214 -1.98 10.05 15.05
CA ASN A 214 -2.36 10.97 16.11
C ASN A 214 -1.21 11.94 16.47
N LEU A 215 0.03 11.44 16.55
CA LEU A 215 1.21 12.27 16.82
C LEU A 215 1.45 13.30 15.73
N VAL A 216 1.41 12.89 14.45
CA VAL A 216 1.62 13.80 13.32
C VAL A 216 0.56 14.90 13.31
N ARG A 217 -0.72 14.55 13.46
CA ARG A 217 -1.79 15.58 13.49
C ARG A 217 -1.66 16.53 14.66
N LYS A 218 -1.35 16.00 15.86
CA LYS A 218 -1.12 16.82 17.05
C LYS A 218 0.03 17.81 16.88
N VAL A 219 1.15 17.39 16.27
CA VAL A 219 2.33 18.26 16.06
C VAL A 219 2.08 19.32 14.99
N LEU A 220 1.17 19.06 14.05
CA LEU A 220 0.80 19.98 12.98
C LEU A 220 -0.43 20.85 13.33
N ASP A 221 -0.97 20.73 14.54
CA ASP A 221 -2.19 21.41 15.00
C ASP A 221 -3.42 21.20 14.08
N LEU A 222 -3.59 19.95 13.61
CA LEU A 222 -4.68 19.50 12.70
C LEU A 222 -5.79 18.72 13.42
#